data_AF-A0A7J3KYD1-F1
#
_entry.id   AF-A0A7J3KYD1-F1
#
_cell.length_a   1.000
_cell.length_b   1.000
_cell.length_c   1.000
_cell.angle_alpha   90.00
_cell.angle_beta   90.00
_cell.angle_gamma   90.00
#
_symmetry.space_group_name_H-M   'P 1'
#
loop_
_entity.id
_entity.type
_entity.pdbx_description
1 polymer ?
#
loop_
_entity_poly.entity_id
_entity_poly.type
_entity_poly.pdbx_seq_one_letter_code
_entity_poly.pdbx_strand_id
1 'polypeptide(L)' 'MLNDFIDCLILSSALSQCDILISEDTDIRNLRESREFQDLLKTINPGFKIHNLAEIVRV' A
#
# COMPACT_ATOMS: atom_id res chain seq x y z
N MET A 1 6.74 -0.45 -10.05
CA MET A 1 7.78 0.11 -9.16
C MET A 1 7.43 1.57 -8.97
N LEU A 2 7.35 2.08 -7.74
CA LEU A 2 7.04 3.49 -7.49
C LEU A 2 8.23 4.34 -7.93
N ASN A 3 7.96 5.38 -8.74
CA ASN A 3 8.99 6.30 -9.21
C ASN A 3 8.98 7.63 -8.45
N ASP A 4 7.93 7.92 -7.69
CA ASP A 4 7.86 9.09 -6.82
C ASP A 4 8.48 8.77 -5.45
N PHE A 5 9.42 9.62 -5.03
CA PHE A 5 10.09 9.51 -3.74
C PHE A 5 9.11 9.69 -2.57
N ILE A 6 8.12 10.56 -2.71
CA ILE A 6 7.13 10.83 -1.67
C ILE A 6 6.23 9.60 -1.46
N ASP A 7 5.81 8.95 -2.54
CA ASP A 7 5.03 7.71 -2.45
C ASP A 7 5.81 6.62 -1.73
N CYS A 8 7.11 6.50 -2.00
CA CYS A 8 7.96 5.54 -1.31
C CYS A 8 8.04 5.82 0.19
N LEU A 9 8.14 7.09 0.60
CA LEU A 9 8.18 7.48 2.00
C LEU A 9 6.86 7.21 2.71
N ILE A 10 5.73 7.55 2.06
CA ILE A 10 4.38 7.29 2.58
C ILE A 10 4.17 5.78 2.75
N LEU A 11 4.48 5.00 1.71
CA LEU A 11 4.32 3.55 1.73
C LEU A 11 5.19 2.90 2.80
N SER A 12 6.47 3.27 2.88
CA SER A 12 7.40 2.73 3.88
C SER A 12 6.93 3.02 5.31
N SER A 13 6.48 4.26 5.55
CA SER A 13 5.98 4.67 6.87
C SER A 13 4.71 3.90 7.24
N ALA A 14 3.75 3.79 6.31
CA ALA A 14 2.51 3.07 6.53
C ALA A 14 2.73 1.56 6.71
N LEU A 15 3.60 0.95 5.89
CA LEU A 15 3.90 -0.47 5.97
C LEU A 15 4.49 -0.86 7.34
N SER A 16 5.29 0.04 7.92
CA SER A 16 5.96 -0.16 9.21
C SER A 16 5.02 0.05 10.41
N GLN A 17 4.07 0.98 10.32
CA GLN A 17 3.33 1.48 11.49
C GLN A 17 1.82 1.24 11.45
N CYS A 18 1.26 0.82 10.32
CA CYS A 18 -0.18 0.71 10.12
C CYS A 18 -0.57 -0.67 9.59
N ASP A 19 -1.83 -1.05 9.77
CA ASP A 19 -2.42 -2.22 9.14
C ASP A 19 -2.96 -1.91 7.73
N ILE A 20 -3.37 -0.67 7.49
CA ILE A 20 -4.04 -0.26 6.24
C ILE A 20 -3.54 1.12 5.80
N LEU A 21 -3.16 1.25 4.52
CA LEU A 21 -2.98 2.53 3.83
C LEU A 21 -4.20 2.79 2.93
N ILE A 22 -4.90 3.90 3.20
CA ILE A 22 -6.00 4.37 2.35
C ILE A 22 -5.45 5.45 1.42
N SER A 23 -5.54 5.26 0.12
CA SER A 23 -5.10 6.24 -0.88
C SER A 23 -5.93 6.12 -2.17
N GLU A 24 -6.25 7.26 -2.77
CA GLU A 24 -6.85 7.32 -4.12
C GLU A 24 -5.80 7.27 -5.23
N ASP A 25 -4.51 7.41 -4.87
CA ASP A 25 -3.40 7.34 -5.79
C ASP A 25 -3.37 5.97 -6.50
N THR A 26 -3.30 6.00 -7.83
CA THR A 26 -3.41 4.77 -8.63
C THR A 26 -2.08 4.01 -8.66
N ASP A 27 -0.95 4.69 -8.60
CA ASP A 27 0.36 4.05 -8.62
C ASP A 27 0.58 3.26 -7.32
N ILE A 28 0.18 3.83 -6.17
CA ILE A 28 0.19 3.12 -4.89
C ILE A 28 -0.77 1.92 -4.91
N ARG A 29 -2.00 2.09 -5.44
CA ARG A 29 -2.98 1.00 -5.48
C ARG A 29 -2.58 -0.14 -6.42
N ASN A 30 -1.94 0.17 -7.54
CA ASN A 30 -1.47 -0.83 -8.51
C ASN A 30 -0.36 -1.73 -7.93
N LEU A 31 0.30 -1.33 -6.83
CA LEU A 31 1.25 -2.20 -6.13
C LEU A 31 0.61 -3.49 -5.62
N ARG A 32 -0.70 -3.51 -5.38
CA ARG A 32 -1.45 -4.73 -5.00
C ARG A 32 -1.27 -5.86 -6.02
N GLU A 33 -1.07 -5.52 -7.28
CA GLU A 33 -0.89 -6.47 -8.38
C GLU A 33 0.58 -6.86 -8.59
N SER A 34 1.52 -6.14 -7.96
CA SER A 34 2.96 -6.40 -8.07
C SER A 34 3.38 -7.60 -7.23
N ARG A 35 3.83 -8.67 -7.88
CA ARG A 35 4.34 -9.88 -7.21
C ARG A 35 5.52 -9.57 -6.28
N GLU A 36 6.45 -8.74 -6.73
CA GLU A 36 7.61 -8.32 -5.93
C GLU A 36 7.16 -7.63 -4.63
N PHE A 37 6.16 -6.75 -4.73
CA PHE A 37 5.60 -6.09 -3.56
C PHE A 37 4.88 -7.08 -2.63
N GLN A 38 4.10 -8.01 -3.18
CA GLN A 38 3.42 -9.04 -2.38
C GLN A 38 4.42 -9.95 -1.63
N ASP A 39 5.55 -10.27 -2.25
CA ASP A 39 6.61 -11.05 -1.61
C ASP A 39 7.33 -10.24 -0.52
N LEU A 40 7.53 -8.93 -0.72
CA LEU A 40 8.03 -8.01 0.31
C LEU A 40 7.07 -7.95 1.52
N LEU A 41 5.76 -7.76 1.27
CA LEU A 41 4.74 -7.68 2.33
C LEU A 41 4.77 -8.90 3.24
N LYS A 42 4.92 -10.11 2.68
CA LYS A 42 4.98 -11.35 3.47
C LYS A 42 6.13 -11.38 4.47
N THR A 43 7.21 -10.65 4.20
CA THR A 43 8.40 -10.62 5.06
C THR A 43 8.34 -9.51 6.11
N ILE A 44 7.70 -8.38 5.79
CA ILE A 44 7.68 -7.20 6.66
C ILE A 44 6.39 -7.10 7.48
N ASN A 45 5.24 -7.11 6.80
CA ASN A 45 3.93 -6.95 7.43
C ASN A 45 2.88 -7.69 6.58
N PRO A 46 2.66 -9.00 6.81
CA PRO A 46 1.77 -9.81 6.00
C PRO A 46 0.28 -9.43 6.12
N GLY A 47 -0.08 -8.65 7.14
CA GLY A 47 -1.45 -8.15 7.35
C GLY A 47 -1.74 -6.82 6.65
N PHE A 48 -0.71 -6.15 6.12
CA PHE A 48 -0.84 -4.82 5.53
C PHE A 48 -1.74 -4.82 4.30
N LYS A 49 -2.62 -3.82 4.21
CA LYS A 49 -3.54 -3.64 3.07
C LYS A 49 -3.44 -2.24 2.48
N ILE A 50 -3.65 -2.15 1.17
CA ILE A 50 -3.82 -0.88 0.46
C ILE A 50 -5.25 -0.83 -0.06
N HIS A 51 -5.96 0.23 0.26
CA HIS A 51 -7.35 0.44 -0.11
C HIS A 51 -7.60 1.85 -0.63
N ASN A 52 -8.71 2.05 -1.36
CA ASN A 52 -9.29 3.37 -1.55
C ASN A 52 -10.40 3.63 -0.52
N LEU A 53 -10.92 4.86 -0.49
CA LEU A 53 -11.94 5.25 0.47
C LEU A 53 -13.25 4.45 0.27
N ALA A 54 -13.64 4.23 -0.99
CA ALA A 54 -14.87 3.51 -1.34
C ALA A 54 -14.87 2.04 -0.91
N GLU A 55 -13.70 1.40 -0.83
CA GLU A 55 -13.57 0.03 -0.32
C GLU A 55 -13.77 -0.07 1.21
N ILE A 56 -13.62 1.04 1.94
CA ILE A 56 -13.67 1.07 3.41
C ILE A 56 -14.95 1.71 3.92
N VAL A 57 -15.42 2.76 3.25
CA VAL A 57 -16.66 3.43 3.59
C VAL A 57 -17.77 2.77 2.78
N ARG A 58 -18.70 2.09 3.45
CA ARG A 58 -19.96 1.66 2.81
C ARG A 58 -20.74 2.90 2.38
N VAL A 59 -20.65 3.25 1.11
CA VAL A 59 -21.55 4.20 0.44
C VAL A 59 -22.75 3.41 -0.08
#